data_AF-A0A2N6B386-F1
#
_entry.id   AF-A0A2N6B386-F1
#
_cell.length_a   1.000
_cell.length_b   1.000
_cell.length_c   1.000
_cell.angle_alpha   90.00
_cell.angle_beta   90.00
_cell.angle_gamma   90.00
#
_symmetry.space_group_name_H-M   'P 1'
#
loop_
_entity.id
_entity.type
_entity.pdbx_description
1 polymer ?
#
loop_
_entity_poly.entity_id
_entity_poly.type
_entity_poly.pdbx_seq_one_letter_code
_entity_poly.pdbx_strand_id
1 'polypeptide(L)'
;MAAAMLIAAATATFSADKSPRPYPVSDDARRLAAELIVMRGDASRLAADEDQDPPALSPRVRSALTARLKGSAGPLALLLRRGGAAIAGDDVAVLRAGIEAGEWDGVVARLDQLIARHPFDPTGILPLDFSPKAVALGQTLHESYCLGCHEGGDLPDWLPMPDLFEMARTLDDTELAARFYNGVRGAAETALDQPMSAGDLGAMISFYRTAPHH
;
A
#
# COMPACT_ATOMS: atom_id res chain seq x y z
N MET A 1 -21.83 20.13 -74.06
CA MET A 1 -20.91 20.89 -73.18
C MET A 1 -21.29 20.63 -71.73
N ALA A 2 -20.33 20.13 -70.95
CA ALA A 2 -20.18 20.07 -69.49
C ALA A 2 -21.38 19.63 -68.60
N ALA A 3 -21.29 18.42 -68.03
CA ALA A 3 -21.94 18.04 -66.78
C ALA A 3 -20.94 18.20 -65.63
N ALA A 4 -21.28 19.03 -64.64
CA ALA A 4 -20.46 19.30 -63.47
C ALA A 4 -20.63 18.20 -62.41
N MET A 5 -19.54 17.51 -62.07
CA MET A 5 -19.45 16.61 -60.92
C MET A 5 -19.04 17.41 -59.68
N LEU A 6 -19.93 17.51 -58.70
CA LEU A 6 -19.64 18.02 -57.36
C LEU A 6 -19.03 16.89 -56.52
N ILE A 7 -17.74 17.01 -56.20
CA ILE A 7 -17.07 16.15 -55.22
C ILE A 7 -17.29 16.76 -53.83
N ALA A 8 -18.13 16.12 -53.02
CA ALA A 8 -18.28 16.48 -51.61
C ALA A 8 -17.08 15.94 -50.82
N ALA A 9 -16.21 16.85 -50.35
CA ALA A 9 -15.14 16.52 -49.43
C ALA A 9 -15.71 16.30 -48.02
N ALA A 10 -15.79 15.05 -47.58
CA ALA A 10 -16.11 14.72 -46.19
C ALA A 10 -14.91 15.09 -45.31
N THR A 11 -15.00 16.22 -44.61
CA THR A 11 -14.06 16.58 -43.56
C THR A 11 -14.31 15.70 -42.34
N ALA A 12 -13.51 14.64 -42.19
CA ALA A 12 -13.47 13.86 -40.95
C ALA A 12 -12.94 14.76 -39.83
N THR A 13 -13.84 15.26 -38.99
CA THR A 13 -13.46 15.92 -37.74
C THR A 13 -12.89 14.87 -36.81
N PHE A 14 -11.56 14.81 -36.69
CA PHE A 14 -10.91 14.13 -35.58
C PHE A 14 -11.24 14.91 -34.30
N SER A 15 -12.31 14.49 -33.61
CA SER A 15 -12.49 14.84 -32.21
C SER A 15 -11.35 14.19 -31.44
N ALA A 16 -10.33 14.99 -31.09
CA ALA A 16 -9.34 14.60 -30.12
C ALA A 16 -10.08 14.29 -28.81
N ASP A 17 -10.22 13.01 -28.50
CA ASP A 17 -10.69 12.54 -27.22
C ASP A 17 -9.76 13.11 -26.14
N LYS A 18 -10.28 14.09 -25.37
CA LYS A 18 -9.61 14.70 -24.23
C LYS A 18 -9.81 13.89 -22.95
N SER A 19 -10.23 12.63 -23.05
CA SER A 19 -10.14 11.72 -21.91
C SER A 19 -8.66 11.58 -21.55
N PRO A 20 -8.21 12.00 -20.35
CA PRO A 20 -6.85 11.73 -19.93
C PRO A 20 -6.67 10.22 -19.99
N ARG A 21 -5.84 9.75 -20.91
CA ARG A 21 -5.33 8.38 -20.85
C ARG A 21 -4.66 8.27 -19.47
N PRO A 22 -5.03 7.30 -18.63
CA PRO A 22 -4.34 7.14 -17.36
C PRO A 22 -2.87 6.91 -17.70
N TYR A 23 -2.04 7.91 -17.42
CA TYR A 23 -0.61 7.69 -17.34
C TYR A 23 -0.38 6.52 -16.37
N PRO A 24 0.61 5.66 -16.58
CA PRO A 24 0.98 4.70 -15.56
C PRO A 24 1.14 5.46 -14.24
N VAL A 25 0.46 5.01 -13.18
CA VAL A 25 0.57 5.59 -11.85
C VAL A 25 2.06 5.61 -11.51
N SER A 26 2.62 6.78 -11.21
CA SER A 26 4.04 6.87 -10.86
C SER A 26 4.32 6.03 -9.61
N ASP A 27 5.53 5.50 -9.48
CA ASP A 27 5.93 4.75 -8.28
C ASP A 27 5.71 5.56 -7.00
N ASP A 28 5.95 6.88 -7.05
CA ASP A 28 5.65 7.81 -5.95
C ASP A 28 4.15 7.85 -5.59
N ALA A 29 3.26 7.88 -6.60
CA ALA A 29 1.82 7.88 -6.37
C ALA A 29 1.35 6.51 -5.81
N ARG A 30 1.91 5.41 -6.33
CA ARG A 30 1.64 4.06 -5.84
C ARG A 30 2.13 3.86 -4.41
N ARG A 31 3.31 4.41 -4.07
CA ARG A 31 3.90 4.42 -2.72
C ARG A 31 3.03 5.19 -1.73
N LEU A 32 2.60 6.39 -2.10
CA LEU A 32 1.65 7.17 -1.29
C LEU A 32 0.38 6.38 -1.04
N ALA A 33 -0.23 5.84 -2.08
CA ALA A 33 -1.48 5.10 -1.96
C ALA A 33 -1.34 3.85 -1.08
N ALA A 34 -0.25 3.09 -1.25
CA ALA A 34 0.07 1.98 -0.36
C ALA A 34 0.25 2.42 1.09
N GLU A 35 0.93 3.55 1.33
CA GLU A 35 1.17 4.06 2.69
C GLU A 35 -0.14 4.39 3.38
N LEU A 36 -1.07 5.03 2.66
CA LEU A 36 -2.39 5.37 3.19
C LEU A 36 -3.19 4.13 3.57
N ILE A 37 -3.15 3.06 2.75
CA ILE A 37 -3.80 1.77 3.06
C ILE A 37 -3.19 1.16 4.33
N VAL A 38 -1.85 1.13 4.43
CA VAL A 38 -1.15 0.57 5.60
C VAL A 38 -1.51 1.35 6.87
N MET A 39 -1.44 2.68 6.83
CA MET A 39 -1.82 3.54 7.95
C MET A 39 -3.28 3.30 8.36
N ARG A 40 -4.18 3.13 7.38
CA ARG A 40 -5.61 2.92 7.65
C ARG A 40 -5.87 1.59 8.32
N GLY A 41 -5.22 0.51 7.87
CA GLY A 41 -5.30 -0.81 8.51
C GLY A 41 -4.81 -0.76 9.97
N ASP A 42 -3.75 0.00 10.24
CA ASP A 42 -3.21 0.14 11.60
C ASP A 42 -4.12 0.91 12.53
N ALA A 43 -4.64 2.05 12.06
CA ALA A 43 -5.60 2.86 12.80
C ALA A 43 -6.89 2.07 13.07
N SER A 44 -7.35 1.27 12.10
CA SER A 44 -8.54 0.43 12.26
C SER A 44 -8.37 -0.64 13.34
N ARG A 45 -7.18 -1.24 13.44
CA ARG A 45 -6.86 -2.21 14.51
C ARG A 45 -6.85 -1.55 15.89
N LEU A 46 -6.34 -0.33 15.99
CA LEU A 46 -6.35 0.44 17.24
C LEU A 46 -7.77 0.84 17.64
N ALA A 47 -8.58 1.32 16.68
CA ALA A 47 -9.98 1.67 16.90
C ALA A 47 -10.81 0.46 17.38
N ALA A 48 -10.73 -0.66 16.65
CA ALA A 48 -11.51 -1.87 16.97
C ALA A 48 -11.15 -2.50 18.33
N ASP A 49 -9.96 -2.21 18.86
CA ASP A 49 -9.50 -2.68 20.16
C ASP A 49 -9.94 -1.77 21.32
N GLU A 50 -10.14 -0.47 21.07
CA GLU A 50 -10.58 0.48 22.12
C GLU A 50 -11.98 0.17 22.66
N ASP A 51 -12.83 -0.46 21.84
CA ASP A 51 -14.18 -0.85 22.21
C ASP A 51 -14.26 -2.20 22.97
N GLN A 52 -13.13 -2.87 23.21
CA GLN A 52 -13.10 -4.22 23.81
C GLN A 52 -12.70 -4.20 25.29
N ASP A 53 -13.44 -4.96 26.12
CA ASP A 53 -13.10 -5.21 27.54
C ASP A 53 -13.16 -6.73 27.84
N PRO A 54 -12.01 -7.41 28.04
CA PRO A 54 -10.65 -6.86 27.99
C PRO A 54 -10.19 -6.59 26.54
N PRO A 55 -9.20 -5.70 26.33
CA PRO A 55 -8.62 -5.45 25.02
C PRO A 55 -7.92 -6.70 24.46
N ALA A 56 -8.05 -6.93 23.16
CA ALA A 56 -7.40 -8.04 22.45
C ALA A 56 -5.93 -7.75 22.12
N LEU A 57 -5.57 -6.49 21.87
CA LEU A 57 -4.19 -6.08 21.61
C LEU A 57 -3.44 -5.90 22.93
N SER A 58 -2.27 -6.52 23.02
CA SER A 58 -1.37 -6.25 24.14
C SER A 58 -0.88 -4.78 24.12
N PRO A 59 -0.52 -4.20 25.28
CA PRO A 59 0.04 -2.85 25.34
C PRO A 59 1.25 -2.63 24.42
N ARG A 60 2.07 -3.67 24.24
CA ARG A 60 3.24 -3.65 23.33
C ARG A 60 2.81 -3.47 21.88
N VAL A 61 1.79 -4.21 21.42
CA VAL A 61 1.28 -4.11 20.05
C VAL A 61 0.64 -2.74 19.81
N ARG A 62 -0.15 -2.23 20.77
CA ARG A 62 -0.74 -0.87 20.69
C ARG A 62 0.35 0.20 20.54
N SER A 63 1.41 0.12 21.35
CA SER A 63 2.55 1.04 21.28
C SER A 63 3.26 0.98 19.92
N ALA A 64 3.51 -0.22 19.39
CA ALA A 64 4.17 -0.39 18.11
C ALA A 64 3.35 0.13 16.92
N LEU A 65 2.03 -0.12 16.90
CA LEU A 65 1.13 0.42 15.88
C LEU A 65 1.09 1.95 15.94
N THR A 66 1.00 2.52 17.14
CA THR A 66 1.03 3.97 17.35
C THR A 66 2.34 4.58 16.86
N ALA A 67 3.48 3.97 17.20
CA ALA A 67 4.79 4.42 16.77
C ALA A 67 4.93 4.36 15.23
N ARG A 68 4.41 3.31 14.60
CA ARG A 68 4.39 3.20 13.14
C ARG A 68 3.54 4.30 12.50
N LEU A 69 2.33 4.55 13.00
CA LEU A 69 1.49 5.65 12.54
C LEU A 69 2.17 7.01 12.67
N LYS A 70 2.82 7.29 13.80
CA LYS A 70 3.60 8.53 14.00
C LYS A 70 4.76 8.63 13.00
N GLY A 71 5.49 7.53 12.78
CA GLY A 71 6.57 7.44 11.81
C GLY A 71 6.10 7.69 10.36
N SER A 72 5.00 7.04 9.96
CA SER A 72 4.36 7.17 8.65
C SER A 72 3.80 8.58 8.39
N ALA A 73 3.25 9.23 9.41
CA ALA A 73 2.78 10.61 9.31
C ALA A 73 3.91 11.64 9.13
N GLY A 74 5.16 11.28 9.47
CA GLY A 74 6.35 12.11 9.29
C GLY A 74 6.60 12.55 7.84
N PRO A 75 6.84 11.61 6.90
CA PRO A 75 7.07 11.92 5.49
C PRO A 75 5.79 12.18 4.67
N LEU A 76 4.59 11.99 5.24
CA LEU A 76 3.33 12.01 4.48
C LEU A 76 3.13 13.28 3.62
N ALA A 77 3.47 14.46 4.16
CA ALA A 77 3.37 15.71 3.38
C ALA A 77 4.27 15.72 2.14
N LEU A 78 5.44 15.07 2.20
CA LEU A 78 6.33 14.92 1.05
C LEU A 78 5.76 13.90 0.06
N LEU A 79 5.26 12.75 0.54
CA LEU A 79 4.65 11.73 -0.30
C LEU A 79 3.43 12.26 -1.06
N LEU A 80 2.58 13.05 -0.40
CA LEU A 80 1.44 13.73 -1.04
C LEU A 80 1.90 14.64 -2.18
N ARG A 81 2.94 15.45 -1.96
CA ARG A 81 3.49 16.32 -3.03
C ARG A 81 4.06 15.51 -4.20
N ARG A 82 4.79 14.43 -3.92
CA ARG A 82 5.39 13.57 -4.97
C ARG A 82 4.34 12.78 -5.75
N GLY A 83 3.27 12.33 -5.08
CA GLY A 83 2.12 11.69 -5.70
C GLY A 83 1.20 12.63 -6.48
N GLY A 84 1.59 13.89 -6.69
CA GLY A 84 0.84 14.87 -7.50
C GLY A 84 -0.35 15.51 -6.79
N ALA A 85 -0.48 15.35 -5.47
CA ALA A 85 -1.53 16.03 -4.71
C ALA A 85 -1.22 17.53 -4.57
N ALA A 86 -2.26 18.38 -4.70
CA ALA A 86 -2.17 19.75 -4.21
C ALA A 86 -1.82 19.72 -2.71
N ILE A 87 -1.05 20.70 -2.23
CA ILE A 87 -0.51 20.71 -0.85
C ILE A 87 -1.67 20.58 0.16
N ALA A 88 -1.83 19.38 0.70
CA ALA A 88 -2.83 19.06 1.71
C ALA A 88 -2.23 19.27 3.11
N GLY A 89 -1.67 20.45 3.36
CA GLY A 89 -1.02 20.79 4.64
C GLY A 89 -1.96 20.57 5.82
N ASP A 90 -3.24 20.89 5.64
CA ASP A 90 -4.28 20.73 6.63
C ASP A 90 -4.62 19.26 6.90
N ASP A 91 -4.67 18.40 5.88
CA ASP A 91 -4.95 16.97 6.04
C ASP A 91 -3.87 16.28 6.88
N VAL A 92 -2.59 16.60 6.64
CA VAL A 92 -1.47 16.02 7.39
C VAL A 92 -1.42 16.53 8.82
N ALA A 93 -1.71 17.82 9.05
CA ALA A 93 -1.76 18.38 10.38
C ALA A 93 -2.87 17.75 11.22
N VAL A 94 -4.07 17.61 10.65
CA VAL A 94 -5.22 16.96 11.31
C VAL A 94 -4.91 15.49 11.62
N LEU A 95 -4.34 14.74 10.67
CA LEU A 95 -3.94 13.34 10.91
C LEU A 95 -2.95 13.21 12.06
N ARG A 96 -1.92 14.05 12.10
CA ARG A 96 -0.92 14.02 13.18
C ARG A 96 -1.55 14.33 14.54
N ALA A 97 -2.43 15.32 14.59
CA ALA A 97 -3.14 15.66 15.82
C ALA A 97 -4.01 14.49 16.32
N GLY A 98 -4.78 13.85 15.43
CA GLY A 98 -5.59 12.69 15.77
C GLY A 98 -4.76 11.48 16.24
N ILE A 99 -3.62 11.22 15.58
CA ILE A 99 -2.69 10.15 16.01
C ILE A 99 -2.09 10.45 17.39
N GLU A 100 -1.76 11.70 17.68
CA GLU A 100 -1.22 12.08 18.99
C GLU A 100 -2.28 12.00 20.10
N ALA A 101 -3.52 12.36 19.77
CA ALA A 101 -4.65 12.31 20.70
C ALA A 101 -5.24 10.90 20.88
N GLY A 102 -4.90 9.95 20.01
CA GLY A 102 -5.47 8.60 20.03
C GLY A 102 -6.90 8.53 19.49
N GLU A 103 -7.31 9.49 18.65
CA GLU A 103 -8.67 9.57 18.09
C GLU A 103 -8.81 8.66 16.86
N TRP A 104 -8.68 7.33 17.04
CA TRP A 104 -8.47 6.40 15.92
C TRP A 104 -9.61 6.37 14.91
N ASP A 105 -10.87 6.46 15.32
CA ASP A 105 -12.00 6.56 14.39
C ASP A 105 -11.89 7.80 13.47
N GLY A 106 -11.49 8.93 14.05
CA GLY A 106 -11.24 10.17 13.30
C GLY A 106 -10.06 10.03 12.33
N VAL A 107 -9.00 9.33 12.76
CA VAL A 107 -7.84 9.01 11.91
C VAL A 107 -8.26 8.11 10.75
N VAL A 108 -9.03 7.04 11.00
CA VAL A 108 -9.56 6.14 9.96
C VAL A 108 -10.39 6.89 8.95
N ALA A 109 -11.36 7.70 9.40
CA ALA A 109 -12.23 8.46 8.50
C ALA A 109 -11.43 9.44 7.61
N ARG A 110 -10.38 10.08 8.16
CA ARG A 110 -9.51 10.96 7.38
C ARG A 110 -8.65 10.21 6.37
N LEU A 111 -8.14 9.03 6.75
CA LEU A 111 -7.39 8.18 5.83
C LEU A 111 -8.27 7.65 4.69
N ASP A 112 -9.51 7.27 4.96
CA ASP A 112 -10.46 6.84 3.93
C ASP A 112 -10.70 7.95 2.88
N GLN A 113 -10.79 9.22 3.31
CA GLN A 113 -10.89 10.38 2.41
C GLN A 113 -9.62 10.60 1.56
N LEU A 114 -8.44 10.30 2.10
CA LEU A 114 -7.18 10.37 1.35
C LEU A 114 -7.05 9.21 0.37
N ILE A 115 -7.40 7.98 0.79
CA ILE A 115 -7.41 6.79 -0.05
C ILE A 115 -8.35 6.98 -1.25
N ALA A 116 -9.54 7.58 -1.05
CA ALA A 116 -10.47 7.85 -2.14
C ALA A 116 -9.89 8.80 -3.21
N ARG A 117 -8.98 9.72 -2.81
CA ARG A 117 -8.29 10.65 -3.72
C ARG A 117 -7.00 10.05 -4.32
N HIS A 118 -6.43 9.07 -3.64
CA HIS A 118 -5.16 8.43 -3.97
C HIS A 118 -5.32 6.91 -3.93
N PRO A 119 -6.12 6.31 -4.83
CA PRO A 119 -6.41 4.88 -4.80
C PRO A 119 -5.14 4.07 -5.07
N PHE A 120 -4.97 2.98 -4.33
CA PHE A 120 -3.87 2.05 -4.57
C PHE A 120 -4.14 1.22 -5.81
N ASP A 121 -3.18 1.19 -6.72
CA ASP A 121 -3.21 0.33 -7.90
C ASP A 121 -2.41 -0.95 -7.64
N PRO A 122 -3.06 -2.11 -7.43
CA PRO A 122 -2.38 -3.38 -7.20
C PRO A 122 -1.96 -4.08 -8.51
N THR A 123 -2.09 -3.43 -9.68
CA THR A 123 -1.77 -4.04 -10.98
C THR A 123 -0.37 -4.67 -11.00
N GLY A 124 -0.30 -5.89 -11.50
CA GLY A 124 0.92 -6.69 -11.58
C GLY A 124 1.32 -7.39 -10.28
N ILE A 125 0.72 -7.01 -9.13
CA ILE A 125 0.79 -7.75 -7.87
C ILE A 125 -0.42 -8.68 -7.76
N LEU A 126 -1.61 -8.12 -8.06
CA LEU A 126 -2.88 -8.83 -8.13
C LEU A 126 -3.37 -8.95 -9.59
N PRO A 127 -4.14 -10.00 -9.95
CA PRO A 127 -4.51 -11.14 -9.11
C PRO A 127 -3.31 -12.07 -8.82
N LEU A 128 -3.43 -12.85 -7.76
CA LEU A 128 -2.39 -13.78 -7.32
C LEU A 128 -2.25 -14.97 -8.28
N ASP A 129 -1.02 -15.41 -8.51
CA ASP A 129 -0.70 -16.63 -9.25
C ASP A 129 -0.36 -17.75 -8.27
N PHE A 130 -1.29 -18.70 -8.11
CA PHE A 130 -1.10 -19.88 -7.26
C PHE A 130 -0.44 -21.06 -7.99
N SER A 131 0.17 -20.84 -9.16
CA SER A 131 0.92 -21.88 -9.84
C SER A 131 2.09 -22.36 -8.95
N PRO A 132 2.48 -23.65 -9.04
CA PRO A 132 3.60 -24.17 -8.25
C PRO A 132 4.90 -23.40 -8.45
N LYS A 133 5.09 -22.83 -9.66
CA LYS A 133 6.25 -22.01 -10.00
C LYS A 133 6.26 -20.68 -9.24
N ALA A 134 5.12 -19.99 -9.19
CA ALA A 134 5.01 -18.72 -8.47
C ALA A 134 5.13 -18.92 -6.96
N VAL A 135 4.52 -19.97 -6.40
CA VAL A 135 4.66 -20.31 -4.97
C VAL A 135 6.11 -20.63 -4.61
N ALA A 136 6.82 -21.42 -5.43
CA ALA A 136 8.24 -21.72 -5.20
C ALA A 136 9.14 -20.47 -5.27
N LEU A 137 8.83 -19.53 -6.17
CA LEU A 137 9.50 -18.23 -6.21
C LEU A 137 9.25 -17.44 -4.92
N GLY A 138 7.99 -17.36 -4.48
CA GLY A 138 7.62 -16.69 -3.24
C GLY A 138 8.34 -17.26 -2.01
N GLN A 139 8.44 -18.58 -1.91
CA GLN A 139 9.21 -19.25 -0.86
C GLN A 139 10.70 -18.85 -0.91
N THR A 140 11.31 -18.90 -2.10
CA THR A 140 12.73 -18.53 -2.28
C THR A 140 12.99 -17.09 -1.84
N LEU A 141 12.09 -16.16 -2.17
CA LEU A 141 12.16 -14.76 -1.76
C LEU A 141 12.00 -14.59 -0.25
N HIS A 142 11.07 -15.33 0.37
CA HIS A 142 10.89 -15.34 1.83
C HIS A 142 12.18 -15.78 2.55
N GLU A 143 12.75 -16.92 2.16
CA GLU A 143 13.98 -17.47 2.74
C GLU A 143 15.17 -16.51 2.59
N SER A 144 15.25 -15.81 1.45
CA SER A 144 16.36 -14.93 1.11
C SER A 144 16.29 -13.57 1.80
N TYR A 145 15.09 -13.01 1.97
CA TYR A 145 14.92 -11.59 2.34
C TYR A 145 14.07 -11.35 3.60
N CYS A 146 13.18 -12.27 3.95
CA CYS A 146 12.18 -12.04 5.01
C CYS A 146 12.49 -12.82 6.29
N LEU A 147 12.97 -14.07 6.15
CA LEU A 147 13.18 -15.01 7.25
C LEU A 147 14.01 -14.40 8.39
N GLY A 148 15.11 -13.73 8.07
CA GLY A 148 16.04 -13.18 9.06
C GLY A 148 15.40 -12.17 10.03
N CYS A 149 14.41 -11.38 9.57
CA CYS A 149 13.73 -10.41 10.43
C CYS A 149 12.43 -10.95 11.03
N HIS A 150 11.72 -11.82 10.33
CA HIS A 150 10.38 -12.25 10.75
C HIS A 150 10.40 -13.53 11.59
N GLU A 151 11.44 -14.36 11.48
CA GLU A 151 11.56 -15.65 12.19
C GLU A 151 12.96 -15.87 12.80
N GLY A 152 13.98 -15.15 12.31
CA GLY A 152 15.40 -15.35 12.64
C GLY A 152 15.89 -14.85 13.99
N GLY A 153 14.99 -14.35 14.86
CA GLY A 153 15.21 -14.21 16.30
C GLY A 153 16.53 -13.56 16.75
N ASP A 154 16.62 -12.22 16.67
CA ASP A 154 17.46 -11.37 17.55
C ASP A 154 17.13 -9.87 17.34
N LEU A 155 15.87 -9.57 17.00
CA LEU A 155 15.42 -8.19 16.87
C LEU A 155 15.09 -7.61 18.24
N PRO A 156 15.43 -6.33 18.48
CA PRO A 156 15.19 -5.73 19.77
C PRO A 156 13.70 -5.64 20.06
N ASP A 157 13.33 -5.88 21.32
CA ASP A 157 11.95 -6.05 21.77
C ASP A 157 10.99 -4.89 21.44
N TRP A 158 11.51 -3.70 21.14
CA TRP A 158 10.70 -2.52 20.85
C TRP A 158 10.11 -2.49 19.43
N LEU A 159 10.49 -3.41 18.54
CA LEU A 159 9.95 -3.47 17.17
C LEU A 159 9.30 -4.86 16.91
N PRO A 160 8.05 -5.11 17.34
CA PRO A 160 7.40 -6.39 17.09
C PRO A 160 7.20 -6.56 15.58
N MET A 161 8.04 -7.40 14.97
CA MET A 161 7.86 -7.82 13.59
C MET A 161 6.71 -8.82 13.54
N PRO A 162 5.64 -8.54 12.77
CA PRO A 162 4.53 -9.46 12.67
C PRO A 162 4.99 -10.74 11.95
N ASP A 163 4.42 -11.86 12.37
CA ASP A 163 4.45 -13.09 11.59
C ASP A 163 3.79 -12.82 10.22
N LEU A 164 4.52 -13.07 9.14
CA LEU A 164 4.06 -12.78 7.78
C LEU A 164 2.98 -13.76 7.31
N PHE A 165 2.97 -14.99 7.82
CA PHE A 165 1.92 -15.97 7.54
C PHE A 165 0.63 -15.59 8.27
N GLU A 166 0.68 -15.17 9.54
CA GLU A 166 -0.48 -14.64 10.27
C GLU A 166 -1.03 -13.39 9.58
N MET A 167 -0.16 -12.47 9.18
CA MET A 167 -0.56 -11.28 8.43
C MET A 167 -1.28 -11.67 7.12
N ALA A 168 -0.70 -12.60 6.37
CA ALA A 168 -1.29 -13.07 5.13
C ALA A 168 -2.57 -13.89 5.34
N ARG A 169 -2.90 -14.33 6.56
CA ARG A 169 -4.21 -14.97 6.83
C ARG A 169 -5.29 -13.99 7.20
N THR A 170 -4.92 -12.92 7.90
CA THR A 170 -5.89 -12.02 8.55
C THR A 170 -6.23 -10.81 7.70
N LEU A 171 -5.32 -10.38 6.83
CA LEU A 171 -5.54 -9.23 5.97
C LEU A 171 -6.23 -9.62 4.67
N ASP A 172 -6.96 -8.67 4.07
CA ASP A 172 -7.37 -8.78 2.68
C ASP A 172 -6.18 -8.59 1.72
N ASP A 173 -6.37 -8.99 0.45
CA ASP A 173 -5.30 -8.97 -0.54
C ASP A 173 -4.80 -7.55 -0.88
N THR A 174 -5.65 -6.53 -0.78
CA THR A 174 -5.26 -5.15 -1.11
C THR A 174 -4.39 -4.58 -0.01
N GLU A 175 -4.78 -4.75 1.26
CA GLU A 175 -3.97 -4.33 2.39
C GLU A 175 -2.65 -5.10 2.45
N LEU A 176 -2.69 -6.41 2.21
CA LEU A 176 -1.49 -7.23 2.16
C LEU A 176 -0.53 -6.76 1.06
N ALA A 177 -1.04 -6.53 -0.16
CA ALA A 177 -0.25 -6.00 -1.27
C ALA A 177 0.37 -4.64 -0.96
N ALA A 178 -0.39 -3.72 -0.33
CA ALA A 178 0.13 -2.43 0.09
C ALA A 178 1.24 -2.55 1.14
N ARG A 179 1.06 -3.45 2.13
CA ARG A 179 2.08 -3.72 3.16
C ARG A 179 3.36 -4.30 2.56
N PHE A 180 3.26 -5.20 1.58
CA PHE A 180 4.44 -5.71 0.86
C PHE A 180 5.08 -4.62 0.00
N TYR A 181 4.29 -3.80 -0.69
CA TYR A 181 4.79 -2.71 -1.53
C TYR A 181 5.58 -1.65 -0.75
N ASN A 182 5.19 -1.33 0.49
CA ASN A 182 5.92 -0.34 1.32
C ASN A 182 6.85 -0.94 2.37
N GLY A 183 6.65 -2.21 2.73
CA GLY A 183 7.34 -2.90 3.83
C GLY A 183 8.69 -3.49 3.44
N VAL A 184 8.88 -3.85 2.17
CA VAL A 184 10.19 -4.26 1.65
C VAL A 184 11.03 -3.00 1.43
N ARG A 185 12.03 -2.79 2.28
CA ARG A 185 12.96 -1.66 2.15
C ARG A 185 14.15 -2.08 1.30
N GLY A 186 14.56 -1.20 0.38
CA GLY A 186 15.84 -1.32 -0.30
C GLY A 186 17.03 -1.08 0.63
N ALA A 187 18.23 -1.16 0.08
CA ALA A 187 19.47 -0.82 0.79
C ALA A 187 19.56 0.70 1.07
N ALA A 188 20.50 1.10 1.92
CA ALA A 188 20.70 2.51 2.30
C ALA A 188 20.87 3.43 1.08
N GLU A 189 21.42 2.89 -0.01
CA GLU A 189 21.69 3.53 -1.29
C GLU A 189 20.41 3.77 -2.12
N THR A 190 19.35 2.99 -1.89
CA THR A 190 18.08 3.03 -2.65
C THR A 190 16.92 3.66 -1.86
N ALA A 191 17.16 4.09 -0.63
CA ALA A 191 16.21 4.81 0.23
C ALA A 191 14.78 4.20 0.28
N LEU A 192 13.82 4.79 -0.43
CA LEU A 192 12.39 4.42 -0.44
C LEU A 192 12.00 3.58 -1.67
N ASP A 193 12.95 3.18 -2.50
CA ASP A 193 12.64 2.38 -3.68
C ASP A 193 12.17 0.98 -3.24
N GLN A 194 11.22 0.45 -4.01
CA GLN A 194 10.75 -0.93 -3.86
C GLN A 194 11.68 -1.84 -4.68
N PRO A 195 12.54 -2.66 -4.04
CA PRO A 195 13.53 -3.46 -4.77
C PRO A 195 12.94 -4.66 -5.51
N MET A 196 11.71 -5.06 -5.20
CA MET A 196 11.04 -6.22 -5.80
C MET A 196 10.12 -5.81 -6.94
N SER A 197 10.06 -6.62 -8.00
CA SER A 197 9.08 -6.41 -9.05
C SER A 197 7.67 -6.71 -8.54
N ALA A 198 6.64 -6.18 -9.22
CA ALA A 198 5.25 -6.48 -8.88
C ALA A 198 4.97 -8.00 -8.89
N GLY A 199 5.60 -8.75 -9.82
CA GLY A 199 5.49 -10.20 -9.89
C GLY A 199 6.15 -10.92 -8.71
N ASP A 200 7.28 -10.42 -8.21
CA ASP A 200 7.92 -10.95 -7.00
C ASP A 200 7.02 -10.75 -5.77
N LEU A 201 6.42 -9.55 -5.63
CA LEU A 201 5.45 -9.27 -4.57
C LEU A 201 4.23 -10.20 -4.66
N GLY A 202 3.68 -10.40 -5.86
CA GLY A 202 2.56 -11.31 -6.08
C GLY A 202 2.91 -12.77 -5.77
N ALA A 203 4.12 -13.23 -6.14
CA ALA A 203 4.62 -14.56 -5.84
C ALA A 203 4.78 -14.79 -4.32
N MET A 204 5.34 -13.82 -3.59
CA MET A 204 5.43 -13.89 -2.13
C MET A 204 4.05 -13.98 -1.48
N ILE A 205 3.10 -13.13 -1.87
CA ILE A 205 1.73 -13.18 -1.32
C ILE A 205 1.09 -14.54 -1.60
N SER A 206 1.27 -15.07 -2.82
CA SER A 206 0.77 -16.40 -3.20
C SER A 206 1.37 -17.51 -2.33
N PHE A 207 2.66 -17.43 -2.02
CA PHE A 207 3.32 -18.33 -1.06
C PHE A 207 2.70 -18.24 0.33
N TYR A 208 2.63 -17.06 0.94
CA TYR A 208 2.08 -16.92 2.30
C TYR A 208 0.60 -17.32 2.41
N ARG A 209 -0.18 -17.15 1.33
CA ARG A 209 -1.60 -17.59 1.26
C ARG A 209 -1.76 -19.12 1.13
N THR A 210 -0.74 -19.84 0.67
CA THR A 210 -0.81 -21.29 0.38
C THR A 210 0.02 -22.14 1.32
N ALA A 211 0.99 -21.56 2.03
CA ALA A 211 1.87 -22.29 2.92
C ALA A 211 1.08 -23.03 4.02
N PRO A 212 1.37 -24.31 4.27
CA PRO A 212 0.83 -25.04 5.40
C PRO A 212 1.28 -24.38 6.71
N HIS A 213 0.40 -24.35 7.71
CA HIS A 213 0.68 -23.82 9.04
C HIS A 213 1.96 -24.45 9.63
N HIS A 214 2.93 -23.61 10.01
CA HIS A 214 4.05 -24.00 10.87
C HIS A 214 3.66 -23.84 12.34
#